data_AF-A0A973CNG7-F1
#
_entry.id   AF-A0A973CNG7-F1
#
_cell.length_a   1.000
_cell.length_b   1.000
_cell.length_c   1.000
_cell.angle_alpha   90.00
_cell.angle_beta   90.00
_cell.angle_gamma   90.00
#
_symmetry.space_group_name_H-M   'P 1'
#
loop_
_entity.id
_entity.type
_entity.pdbx_description
1 polymer ?
#
loop_
_entity_poly.entity_id
_entity_poly.type
_entity_poly.pdbx_seq_one_letter_code
_entity_poly.pdbx_strand_id
1 'polypeptide(L)'
;KKMAELQQRTKPLDLKIAWLRKKIRDMAGAERNQANAKIREHTNEANKIFTEIFGQAALENSMMMAEKKNKRKFTGPSKNAGKIVKKDKDVVKKRAKTGLDYKYDKYLMVSSKMVSPVGPGHELRVYGASDRQLVNNSNRDASVPQALIMLNGNNGPSLFWDNNEFKKTLNKQKTNADAIDCLFLSLLGRYPSARDKELSQAAIKGAGRTAGLQRIAIALTQTQRFLFVD
;
A
#
# COMPACT_ATOMS: atom_id res chain seq x y z
N LYS A 1 -30.36 -12.22 -33.48
CA LYS A 1 -29.66 -12.31 -34.78
C LYS A 1 -28.19 -11.89 -34.65
N LYS A 2 -27.86 -10.62 -34.36
CA LYS A 2 -26.48 -10.12 -34.17
C LYS A 2 -25.61 -10.90 -33.14
N MET A 3 -26.19 -11.32 -32.01
CA MET A 3 -25.46 -12.13 -31.02
C MET A 3 -25.14 -13.55 -31.49
N ALA A 4 -26.00 -14.16 -32.30
CA ALA A 4 -25.77 -15.50 -32.86
C ALA A 4 -24.68 -15.45 -33.96
N GLU A 5 -24.67 -14.38 -34.74
CA GLU A 5 -23.64 -14.07 -35.73
C GLU A 5 -22.26 -13.83 -35.10
N LEU A 6 -22.21 -13.05 -34.00
CA LEU A 6 -20.99 -12.89 -33.20
C LEU A 6 -20.46 -14.24 -32.74
N GLN A 7 -21.32 -15.08 -32.14
CA GLN A 7 -20.92 -16.39 -31.64
C GLN A 7 -20.42 -17.31 -32.75
N GLN A 8 -21.00 -17.26 -33.95
CA GLN A 8 -20.51 -18.06 -35.08
C GLN A 8 -19.12 -17.60 -35.53
N ARG A 9 -18.87 -16.29 -35.58
CA ARG A 9 -17.59 -15.71 -36.04
C ARG A 9 -16.47 -15.80 -34.99
N THR A 10 -16.77 -15.72 -33.69
CA THR A 10 -15.74 -15.75 -32.62
C THR A 10 -15.41 -17.15 -32.12
N LYS A 11 -16.31 -18.14 -32.25
CA LYS A 11 -16.09 -19.55 -31.84
C LYS A 11 -14.70 -20.12 -32.17
N PRO A 12 -14.17 -20.01 -33.40
CA PRO A 12 -12.84 -20.56 -33.70
C PRO A 12 -11.70 -19.83 -32.97
N LEU A 13 -11.81 -18.51 -32.74
CA LEU A 13 -10.84 -17.72 -31.99
C LEU A 13 -10.90 -18.04 -30.50
N ASP A 14 -12.11 -18.17 -29.95
CA ASP A 14 -12.34 -18.52 -28.54
C ASP A 14 -11.74 -19.90 -28.21
N LEU A 15 -11.88 -20.88 -29.12
CA LEU A 15 -11.27 -22.21 -28.99
C LEU A 15 -9.73 -22.14 -28.99
N LYS A 16 -9.14 -21.35 -29.90
CA LYS A 16 -7.67 -21.14 -29.95
C LYS A 16 -7.15 -20.48 -28.67
N ILE A 17 -7.84 -19.46 -28.16
CA ILE A 17 -7.47 -18.78 -26.89
C ILE A 17 -7.58 -19.76 -25.71
N ALA A 18 -8.65 -20.53 -25.64
CA ALA A 18 -8.84 -21.51 -24.56
C ALA A 18 -7.75 -22.59 -24.57
N TRP A 19 -7.38 -23.08 -25.76
CA TRP A 19 -6.28 -24.03 -25.92
C TRP A 19 -4.93 -23.44 -25.48
N LEU A 20 -4.59 -22.23 -25.94
CA LEU A 20 -3.36 -21.53 -25.54
C LEU A 20 -3.30 -21.28 -24.03
N ARG A 21 -4.42 -20.88 -23.40
CA ARG A 21 -4.50 -20.69 -21.93
C ARG A 21 -4.29 -21.98 -21.16
N LYS A 22 -4.75 -23.12 -21.69
CA LYS A 22 -4.50 -24.43 -21.08
C LYS A 22 -3.02 -24.77 -21.17
N LYS A 23 -2.42 -24.61 -22.35
CA LYS A 23 -1.01 -24.90 -22.63
C LYS A 23 -0.05 -24.02 -21.81
N ILE A 24 -0.40 -22.75 -21.53
CA ILE A 24 0.43 -21.81 -20.76
C ILE A 24 0.75 -22.28 -19.33
N ARG A 25 -0.09 -23.12 -18.74
CA ARG A 25 0.18 -23.67 -17.40
C ARG A 25 1.44 -24.53 -17.36
N ASP A 26 1.79 -25.14 -18.49
CA ASP A 26 2.86 -26.12 -18.58
C ASP A 26 4.13 -25.54 -19.25
N MET A 27 4.11 -24.27 -19.69
CA MET A 27 5.21 -23.59 -20.40
C MET A 27 6.01 -22.63 -19.48
N ALA A 28 7.33 -22.57 -19.67
CA ALA A 28 8.24 -21.68 -18.95
C ALA A 28 8.85 -20.58 -19.84
N GLY A 29 9.10 -19.41 -19.28
CA GLY A 29 9.90 -18.35 -19.91
C GLY A 29 9.39 -17.84 -21.27
N ALA A 30 10.27 -17.86 -22.28
CA ALA A 30 10.05 -17.22 -23.59
C ALA A 30 8.85 -17.79 -24.38
N GLU A 31 8.60 -19.10 -24.30
CA GLU A 31 7.46 -19.75 -24.95
C GLU A 31 6.12 -19.25 -24.38
N ARG A 32 6.09 -18.99 -23.08
CA ARG A 32 4.93 -18.41 -22.41
C ARG A 32 4.67 -16.98 -22.86
N ASN A 33 5.71 -16.19 -23.12
CA ASN A 33 5.57 -14.83 -23.64
C ASN A 33 5.05 -14.84 -25.09
N GLN A 34 5.55 -15.74 -25.93
CA GLN A 34 5.05 -15.92 -27.30
C GLN A 34 3.59 -16.40 -27.31
N ALA A 35 3.21 -17.32 -26.43
CA ALA A 35 1.83 -17.77 -26.28
C ALA A 35 0.89 -16.65 -25.79
N ASN A 36 1.36 -15.81 -24.85
CA ASN A 36 0.62 -14.63 -24.41
C ASN A 36 0.45 -13.58 -25.53
N ALA A 37 1.45 -13.41 -26.39
CA ALA A 37 1.34 -12.53 -27.56
C ALA A 37 0.27 -13.03 -28.54
N LYS A 38 0.26 -14.32 -28.88
CA LYS A 38 -0.77 -14.95 -29.73
C LYS A 38 -2.18 -14.83 -29.14
N ILE A 39 -2.32 -14.92 -27.81
CA ILE A 39 -3.61 -14.68 -27.15
C ILE A 39 -4.07 -13.23 -27.35
N ARG A 40 -3.17 -12.25 -27.23
CA ARG A 40 -3.50 -10.84 -27.44
C ARG A 40 -3.95 -10.57 -28.87
N GLU A 41 -3.29 -11.17 -29.84
CA GLU A 41 -3.65 -11.09 -31.27
C GLU A 41 -5.07 -11.62 -31.52
N HIS A 42 -5.36 -12.86 -31.08
CA HIS A 42 -6.70 -13.43 -31.25
C HIS A 42 -7.79 -12.66 -30.48
N THR A 43 -7.47 -12.08 -29.32
CA THR A 43 -8.42 -11.19 -28.63
C THR A 43 -8.68 -9.89 -29.39
N ASN A 44 -7.66 -9.32 -30.03
CA ASN A 44 -7.81 -8.12 -30.84
C ASN A 44 -8.65 -8.40 -32.09
N GLU A 45 -8.47 -9.57 -32.71
CA GLU A 45 -9.31 -10.04 -33.83
C GLU A 45 -10.77 -10.22 -33.39
N ALA A 46 -11.02 -10.84 -32.24
CA ALA A 46 -12.37 -10.98 -31.69
C ALA A 46 -13.01 -9.62 -31.37
N ASN A 47 -12.23 -8.67 -30.85
CA ASN A 47 -12.68 -7.30 -30.57
C ASN A 47 -13.03 -6.55 -31.87
N LYS A 48 -12.25 -6.72 -32.95
CA LYS A 48 -12.58 -6.15 -34.27
C LYS A 48 -13.93 -6.66 -34.78
N ILE A 49 -14.14 -7.98 -34.73
CA ILE A 49 -15.43 -8.60 -35.10
C ILE A 49 -16.58 -8.05 -34.24
N PHE A 50 -16.34 -7.84 -32.95
CA PHE A 50 -17.33 -7.24 -32.06
C PHE A 50 -17.66 -5.79 -32.43
N THR A 51 -16.64 -4.97 -32.74
CA THR A 51 -16.85 -3.59 -33.19
C THR A 51 -17.61 -3.49 -34.50
N GLU A 52 -17.39 -4.43 -35.43
CA GLU A 52 -18.13 -4.46 -36.70
C GLU A 52 -19.64 -4.73 -36.49
N ILE A 53 -19.99 -5.57 -35.51
CA ILE A 53 -21.39 -5.99 -35.29
C ILE A 53 -22.16 -5.02 -34.38
N PHE A 54 -21.49 -4.49 -33.34
CA PHE A 54 -22.12 -3.70 -32.28
C PHE A 54 -21.65 -2.26 -32.17
N GLY A 55 -20.60 -1.87 -32.91
CA GLY A 55 -20.00 -0.54 -32.84
C GLY A 55 -19.00 -0.36 -31.67
N GLN A 56 -18.23 0.72 -31.72
CA GLN A 56 -17.13 0.99 -30.77
C GLN A 56 -17.63 1.28 -29.35
N ALA A 57 -18.74 2.02 -29.19
CA ALA A 57 -19.31 2.35 -27.88
C ALA A 57 -19.76 1.12 -27.08
N ALA A 58 -20.19 0.05 -27.76
CA ALA A 58 -20.55 -1.20 -27.10
C ALA A 58 -19.31 -1.95 -26.59
N LEU A 59 -18.19 -1.88 -27.31
CA LEU A 59 -16.91 -2.49 -26.91
C LEU A 59 -16.37 -1.82 -25.64
N GLU A 60 -16.33 -0.49 -25.57
CA GLU A 60 -15.85 0.25 -24.40
C GLU A 60 -16.65 -0.07 -23.14
N ASN A 61 -17.99 -0.10 -23.26
CA ASN A 61 -18.87 -0.49 -22.16
C ASN A 61 -18.62 -1.93 -21.71
N SER A 62 -18.36 -2.84 -22.64
CA SER A 62 -18.04 -4.24 -22.31
C SER A 62 -16.68 -4.39 -21.60
N MET A 63 -15.67 -3.61 -22.02
CA MET A 63 -14.34 -3.59 -21.41
C MET A 63 -14.39 -3.02 -19.98
N MET A 64 -15.12 -1.91 -19.80
CA MET A 64 -15.39 -1.31 -18.48
C MET A 64 -16.08 -2.30 -17.53
N MET A 65 -17.04 -3.07 -18.02
CA MET A 65 -17.72 -4.11 -17.23
C MET A 65 -16.79 -5.29 -16.87
N ALA A 66 -15.92 -5.69 -17.79
CA ALA A 66 -14.92 -6.74 -17.54
C ALA A 66 -13.87 -6.30 -16.52
N GLU A 67 -13.39 -5.06 -16.60
CA GLU A 67 -12.43 -4.49 -15.66
C GLU A 67 -13.00 -4.36 -14.25
N LYS A 68 -14.25 -3.88 -14.12
CA LYS A 68 -14.99 -3.86 -12.84
C LYS A 68 -15.13 -5.26 -12.25
N LYS A 69 -15.41 -6.29 -13.07
CA LYS A 69 -15.49 -7.69 -12.61
C LYS A 69 -14.13 -8.25 -12.19
N ASN A 70 -13.03 -7.85 -12.86
CA ASN A 70 -11.69 -8.32 -12.51
C ASN A 70 -11.17 -7.66 -11.22
N LYS A 71 -11.45 -6.37 -11.02
CA LYS A 71 -11.21 -5.66 -9.75
C LYS A 71 -11.96 -6.31 -8.58
N ARG A 72 -13.22 -6.75 -8.79
CA ARG A 72 -14.00 -7.53 -7.79
C ARG A 72 -13.42 -8.91 -7.48
N LYS A 73 -12.62 -9.51 -8.37
CA LYS A 73 -11.92 -10.79 -8.13
C LYS A 73 -10.56 -10.64 -7.45
N PHE A 74 -9.95 -9.45 -7.51
CA PHE A 74 -8.67 -9.14 -6.87
C PHE A 74 -8.83 -8.74 -5.40
N THR A 75 -10.05 -8.46 -4.94
CA THR A 75 -10.39 -8.23 -3.53
C THR A 75 -10.82 -9.53 -2.86
N GLY A 76 -9.87 -10.45 -2.63
CA GLY A 76 -10.11 -11.66 -1.84
C GLY A 76 -9.07 -12.75 -2.10
N PRO A 77 -8.53 -13.41 -1.06
CA PRO A 77 -7.52 -14.45 -1.25
C PRO A 77 -8.12 -15.67 -1.98
N SER A 78 -7.54 -16.04 -3.12
CA SER A 78 -7.95 -17.21 -3.91
C SER A 78 -7.69 -18.51 -3.15
N LYS A 79 -8.75 -19.29 -2.90
CA LYS A 79 -8.73 -20.56 -2.14
C LYS A 79 -7.89 -21.69 -2.80
N ASN A 80 -7.36 -21.48 -4.00
CA ASN A 80 -6.55 -22.49 -4.72
C ASN A 80 -5.03 -22.22 -4.70
N ALA A 81 -4.55 -21.18 -4.01
CA ALA A 81 -3.12 -20.97 -3.76
C ALA A 81 -2.53 -21.90 -2.67
N GLY A 82 -3.32 -22.81 -2.09
CA GLY A 82 -2.89 -23.66 -0.97
C GLY A 82 -1.96 -24.82 -1.32
N LYS A 83 -1.87 -25.22 -2.60
CA LYS A 83 -1.09 -26.41 -3.01
C LYS A 83 0.28 -26.08 -3.64
N ILE A 84 0.44 -24.94 -4.30
CA ILE A 84 1.73 -24.56 -4.92
C ILE A 84 2.71 -24.00 -3.85
N VAL A 85 2.18 -23.36 -2.79
CA VAL A 85 2.99 -22.69 -1.76
C VAL A 85 3.63 -23.66 -0.74
N LYS A 86 3.30 -24.96 -0.75
CA LYS A 86 3.86 -25.90 0.25
C LYS A 86 5.35 -26.20 0.03
N LYS A 87 5.82 -26.31 -1.22
CA LYS A 87 7.24 -26.61 -1.51
C LYS A 87 8.17 -25.42 -1.22
N ASP A 88 7.73 -24.19 -1.47
CA ASP A 88 8.55 -23.00 -1.19
C ASP A 88 8.60 -22.64 0.30
N LYS A 89 7.57 -23.01 1.07
CA LYS A 89 7.55 -22.75 2.52
C LYS A 89 8.70 -23.42 3.26
N ASP A 90 9.17 -24.58 2.82
CA ASP A 90 10.24 -25.30 3.53
C ASP A 90 11.63 -24.73 3.20
N VAL A 91 11.82 -24.18 2.00
CA VAL A 91 13.04 -23.44 1.62
C VAL A 91 13.08 -22.06 2.29
N VAL A 92 11.94 -21.36 2.33
CA VAL A 92 11.79 -20.06 3.02
C VAL A 92 11.95 -20.22 4.54
N LYS A 93 11.42 -21.28 5.15
CA LYS A 93 11.61 -21.57 6.59
C LYS A 93 13.04 -21.94 6.95
N LYS A 94 13.82 -22.55 6.05
CA LYS A 94 15.23 -22.84 6.30
C LYS A 94 16.12 -21.60 6.21
N ARG A 95 15.78 -20.63 5.34
CA ARG A 95 16.50 -19.33 5.29
C ARG A 95 16.18 -18.41 6.47
N ALA A 96 14.96 -18.49 7.02
CA ALA A 96 14.53 -17.67 8.16
C ALA A 96 15.16 -18.05 9.52
N LYS A 97 15.89 -19.18 9.62
CA LYS A 97 16.52 -19.62 10.88
C LYS A 97 17.93 -19.04 11.12
N THR A 98 18.51 -18.37 10.13
CA THR A 98 19.82 -17.71 10.22
C THR A 98 19.66 -16.24 9.88
N GLY A 99 19.45 -15.41 10.90
CA GLY A 99 19.35 -13.95 10.79
C GLY A 99 17.92 -13.46 10.99
N LEU A 100 17.72 -12.59 11.99
CA LEU A 100 16.46 -11.96 12.37
C LEU A 100 15.60 -11.62 11.15
N ASP A 101 14.40 -12.21 11.10
CA ASP A 101 13.40 -12.01 10.07
C ASP A 101 12.81 -10.59 10.22
N TYR A 102 13.45 -9.59 9.61
CA TYR A 102 12.99 -8.20 9.50
C TYR A 102 11.74 -8.16 8.59
N LYS A 103 10.61 -8.62 9.14
CA LYS A 103 9.29 -8.58 8.49
C LYS A 103 8.57 -7.25 8.69
N TYR A 104 9.23 -6.30 9.34
CA TYR A 104 8.92 -4.88 9.25
C TYR A 104 9.77 -4.34 8.12
N ASP A 105 9.16 -3.60 7.20
CA ASP A 105 9.89 -2.81 6.22
C ASP A 105 11.02 -2.09 6.97
N LYS A 106 12.26 -2.17 6.48
CA LYS A 106 13.47 -1.70 7.20
C LYS A 106 13.35 -0.23 7.63
N TYR A 107 12.41 0.49 7.01
CA TYR A 107 12.03 1.88 7.22
C TYR A 107 10.98 2.12 8.34
N LEU A 108 10.39 1.09 8.96
CA LEU A 108 9.31 1.22 9.97
C LEU A 108 9.68 0.68 11.36
N MET A 109 10.98 0.54 11.66
CA MET A 109 11.43 0.16 13.01
C MET A 109 11.56 1.37 13.93
N VAL A 110 11.53 1.12 15.25
CA VAL A 110 11.90 2.13 16.25
C VAL A 110 13.38 2.48 16.07
N SER A 111 13.73 3.77 16.12
CA SER A 111 15.10 4.26 15.92
C SER A 111 16.13 3.55 16.80
N SER A 112 15.80 3.23 18.04
CA SER A 112 16.68 2.50 18.98
C SER A 112 16.99 1.06 18.58
N LYS A 113 16.17 0.45 17.72
CA LYS A 113 16.38 -0.90 17.20
C LYS A 113 17.04 -0.93 15.84
N MET A 114 17.26 0.23 15.22
CA MET A 114 17.93 0.32 13.93
C MET A 114 19.44 0.24 14.07
N VAL A 115 20.09 -0.39 13.10
CA VAL A 115 21.55 -0.38 12.98
C VAL A 115 22.00 1.03 12.59
N SER A 116 22.86 1.64 13.41
CA SER A 116 23.49 2.93 13.14
C SER A 116 24.87 2.71 12.50
N PRO A 117 25.26 3.47 11.45
CA PRO A 117 24.51 4.53 10.77
C PRO A 117 23.49 3.97 9.76
N VAL A 118 22.33 4.62 9.67
CA VAL A 118 21.26 4.18 8.76
C VAL A 118 21.67 4.48 7.32
N GLY A 119 21.21 3.70 6.33
CA GLY A 119 21.59 3.89 4.91
C GLY A 119 21.12 5.23 4.30
N PRO A 120 21.65 5.63 3.12
CA PRO A 120 21.19 6.80 2.38
C PRO A 120 19.69 6.71 2.04
N GLY A 121 19.00 7.86 2.03
CA GLY A 121 17.56 7.93 1.74
C GLY A 121 16.65 7.56 2.91
N HIS A 122 17.20 7.24 4.08
CA HIS A 122 16.40 6.97 5.27
C HIS A 122 15.97 8.27 5.96
N GLU A 123 14.71 8.32 6.42
CA GLU A 123 14.10 9.49 7.06
C GLU A 123 14.93 10.01 8.26
N LEU A 124 15.45 9.12 9.10
CA LEU A 124 16.34 9.50 10.22
C LEU A 124 17.53 10.39 9.81
N ARG A 125 18.09 10.25 8.60
CA ARG A 125 19.16 11.14 8.12
C ARG A 125 18.64 12.56 7.82
N VAL A 126 17.40 12.67 7.34
CA VAL A 126 16.72 13.96 7.13
C VAL A 126 16.38 14.62 8.48
N TYR A 127 16.09 13.82 9.51
CA TYR A 127 15.78 14.26 10.87
C TYR A 127 17.01 14.45 11.78
N GLY A 128 18.22 14.56 11.22
CA GLY A 128 19.42 14.95 11.97
C GLY A 128 20.35 13.82 12.43
N ALA A 129 20.06 12.56 12.07
CA ALA A 129 20.99 11.46 12.35
C ALA A 129 22.24 11.56 11.45
N SER A 130 23.42 11.46 12.06
CA SER A 130 24.69 11.48 11.33
C SER A 130 24.87 10.23 10.46
N ASP A 131 25.45 10.44 9.28
CA ASP A 131 25.92 9.37 8.40
C ASP A 131 27.25 8.75 8.84
N ARG A 132 27.90 9.34 9.86
CA ARG A 132 29.23 8.98 10.39
C ARG A 132 30.34 8.94 9.34
N GLN A 133 30.18 9.66 8.23
CA GLN A 133 31.24 9.82 7.21
C GLN A 133 32.15 11.02 7.51
N LEU A 134 31.58 12.05 8.12
CA LEU A 134 32.27 13.27 8.52
C LEU A 134 32.14 13.47 10.04
N VAL A 135 33.19 14.01 10.67
CA VAL A 135 33.17 14.35 12.10
C VAL A 135 32.14 15.46 12.34
N ASN A 136 31.30 15.30 13.37
CA ASN A 136 30.26 16.24 13.76
C ASN A 136 29.15 16.52 12.71
N ASN A 137 28.89 15.56 11.80
CA ASN A 137 27.84 15.67 10.78
C ASN A 137 26.43 15.30 11.30
N SER A 138 26.12 15.61 12.56
CA SER A 138 24.76 15.54 13.11
C SER A 138 24.24 16.95 13.30
N ASN A 139 23.05 17.25 12.77
CA ASN A 139 22.45 18.56 12.92
C ASN A 139 21.20 18.49 13.82
N ARG A 140 21.06 19.47 14.72
CA ARG A 140 19.86 19.63 15.55
C ARG A 140 18.85 20.59 14.91
N ASP A 141 19.30 21.41 13.97
CA ASP A 141 18.46 22.39 13.30
C ASP A 141 17.61 21.76 12.20
N ALA A 142 16.40 22.29 12.03
CA ALA A 142 15.48 21.86 10.99
C ALA A 142 16.07 22.20 9.61
N SER A 143 16.34 21.19 8.79
CA SER A 143 16.86 21.41 7.44
C SER A 143 15.76 21.86 6.47
N VAL A 144 16.10 22.65 5.44
CA VAL A 144 15.14 23.04 4.39
C VAL A 144 14.46 21.83 3.73
N PRO A 145 15.16 20.73 3.40
CA PRO A 145 14.53 19.50 2.91
C PRO A 145 13.56 18.88 3.91
N GLN A 146 13.83 18.94 5.22
CA GLN A 146 12.94 18.43 6.25
C GLN A 146 11.63 19.23 6.30
N ALA A 147 11.69 20.57 6.24
CA ALA A 147 10.49 21.41 6.18
C ALA A 147 9.67 21.12 4.93
N LEU A 148 10.32 20.90 3.78
CA LEU A 148 9.66 20.56 2.53
C LEU A 148 9.03 19.16 2.56
N ILE A 149 9.68 18.17 3.18
CA ILE A 149 9.12 16.84 3.43
C ILE A 149 7.98 16.90 4.44
N MET A 150 8.03 17.77 5.44
CA MET A 150 6.91 17.95 6.37
C MET A 150 5.70 18.60 5.69
N LEU A 151 5.92 19.52 4.75
CA LEU A 151 4.86 20.23 4.01
C LEU A 151 4.27 19.39 2.87
N ASN A 152 5.12 18.68 2.12
CA ASN A 152 4.73 17.92 0.93
C ASN A 152 4.60 16.41 1.18
N GLY A 153 5.07 15.93 2.34
CA GLY A 153 5.17 14.51 2.64
C GLY A 153 3.80 13.88 2.85
N ASN A 154 3.53 12.85 2.05
CA ASN A 154 2.43 11.92 2.24
C ASN A 154 2.72 10.94 3.41
N ASN A 155 3.34 11.40 4.50
CA ASN A 155 3.81 10.54 5.60
C ASN A 155 2.75 10.36 6.69
N GLY A 156 1.66 11.13 6.65
CA GLY A 156 0.50 10.96 7.54
C GLY A 156 -0.27 9.62 7.43
N PRO A 157 -0.37 8.93 6.28
CA PRO A 157 -1.16 7.71 6.14
C PRO A 157 -0.55 6.47 6.81
N SER A 158 0.79 6.37 6.92
CA SER A 158 1.47 5.15 7.40
C SER A 158 1.20 4.87 8.88
N LEU A 159 1.11 5.92 9.69
CA LEU A 159 0.74 5.84 11.10
C LEU A 159 -0.68 5.25 11.30
N PHE A 160 -1.55 5.40 10.29
CA PHE A 160 -2.95 4.96 10.34
C PHE A 160 -3.30 3.84 9.36
N TRP A 161 -2.31 3.06 8.91
CA TRP A 161 -2.59 1.81 8.20
C TRP A 161 -3.30 0.79 9.11
N ASP A 162 -4.14 -0.06 8.52
CA ASP A 162 -4.99 -1.01 9.26
C ASP A 162 -4.20 -2.01 10.10
N ASN A 163 -2.95 -2.28 9.74
CA ASN A 163 -2.08 -3.20 10.45
C ASN A 163 -1.31 -2.57 11.61
N ASN A 164 -1.37 -1.24 11.79
CA ASN A 164 -0.60 -0.55 12.82
C ASN A 164 -1.22 -0.74 14.22
N GLU A 165 -0.40 -1.13 15.20
CA GLU A 165 -0.81 -1.26 16.61
C GLU A 165 -1.27 0.08 17.20
N PHE A 166 -0.69 1.19 16.75
CA PHE A 166 -1.10 2.55 17.12
C PHE A 166 -2.56 2.82 16.76
N LYS A 167 -2.97 2.50 15.52
CA LYS A 167 -4.36 2.64 15.10
C LYS A 167 -5.29 1.73 15.91
N LYS A 168 -4.87 0.49 16.17
CA LYS A 168 -5.64 -0.47 16.96
C LYS A 168 -5.85 0.01 18.40
N THR A 169 -4.83 0.59 19.03
CA THR A 169 -4.90 1.13 20.39
C THR A 169 -5.81 2.35 20.48
N LEU A 170 -5.78 3.24 19.48
CA LEU A 170 -6.73 4.37 19.38
C LEU A 170 -8.18 3.91 19.16
N ASN A 171 -8.38 2.89 18.31
CA ASN A 171 -9.73 2.37 18.02
C ASN A 171 -10.34 1.62 19.21
N LYS A 172 -9.54 1.09 20.13
CA LYS A 172 -10.02 0.45 21.36
C LYS A 172 -10.64 1.44 22.36
N GLN A 173 -10.33 2.73 22.25
CA GLN A 173 -10.83 3.74 23.19
C GLN A 173 -12.31 4.02 22.96
N LYS A 174 -13.12 3.99 24.02
CA LYS A 174 -14.58 4.18 23.91
C LYS A 174 -14.95 5.65 23.68
N THR A 175 -14.28 6.57 24.36
CA THR A 175 -14.61 7.99 24.33
C THR A 175 -13.68 8.76 23.40
N ASN A 176 -14.14 9.91 22.86
CA ASN A 176 -13.27 10.79 22.07
C ASN A 176 -12.18 11.44 22.94
N ALA A 177 -12.51 11.77 24.19
CA ALA A 177 -11.55 12.33 25.16
C ALA A 177 -10.41 11.34 25.45
N ASP A 178 -10.73 10.08 25.75
CA ASP A 178 -9.73 9.03 26.02
C ASP A 178 -8.85 8.76 24.79
N ALA A 179 -9.43 8.84 23.58
CA ALA A 179 -8.68 8.70 22.34
C ALA A 179 -7.69 9.86 22.14
N ILE A 180 -8.07 11.09 22.48
CA ILE A 180 -7.17 12.25 22.45
C ILE A 180 -6.07 12.07 23.51
N ASP A 181 -6.41 11.67 24.73
CA ASP A 181 -5.41 11.45 25.79
C ASP A 181 -4.40 10.36 25.41
N CYS A 182 -4.87 9.25 24.86
CA CYS A 182 -4.02 8.17 24.35
C CYS A 182 -3.11 8.63 23.20
N LEU A 183 -3.63 9.47 22.29
CA LEU A 183 -2.88 10.04 21.17
C LEU A 183 -1.75 10.97 21.64
N PHE A 184 -2.03 11.86 22.60
CA PHE A 184 -1.03 12.76 23.17
C PHE A 184 0.02 12.02 24.00
N LEU A 185 -0.38 11.01 24.78
CA LEU A 185 0.58 10.18 25.52
C LEU A 185 1.49 9.39 24.60
N SER A 186 0.95 8.82 23.53
CA SER A 186 1.73 7.98 22.61
C SER A 186 2.67 8.79 21.71
N LEU A 187 2.31 10.02 21.34
CA LEU A 187 3.15 10.88 20.49
C LEU A 187 4.08 11.82 21.28
N LEU A 188 3.59 12.39 22.39
CA LEU A 188 4.29 13.44 23.14
C LEU A 188 4.68 13.02 24.58
N GLY A 189 4.32 11.82 25.02
CA GLY A 189 4.65 11.34 26.37
C GLY A 189 3.98 12.12 27.50
N ARG A 190 2.96 12.94 27.20
CA ARG A 190 2.26 13.80 28.18
C ARG A 190 0.77 13.86 27.90
N TYR A 191 0.00 14.25 28.91
CA TYR A 191 -1.42 14.56 28.72
C TYR A 191 -1.61 15.89 27.97
N PRO A 192 -2.69 16.01 27.18
CA PRO A 192 -3.03 17.26 26.51
C PRO A 192 -3.44 18.33 27.53
N SER A 193 -3.09 19.59 27.25
CA SER A 193 -3.59 20.72 28.03
C SER A 193 -5.10 20.94 27.80
N ALA A 194 -5.77 21.72 28.65
CA ALA A 194 -7.17 22.07 28.47
C ALA A 194 -7.44 22.69 27.08
N ARG A 195 -6.57 23.60 26.65
CA ARG A 195 -6.63 24.22 25.32
C ARG A 195 -6.44 23.19 24.20
N ASP A 196 -5.49 22.26 24.35
CA ASP A 196 -5.24 21.21 23.35
C ASP A 196 -6.43 20.25 23.24
N LYS A 197 -7.08 19.93 24.36
CA LYS A 197 -8.32 19.11 24.39
C LYS A 197 -9.45 19.80 23.64
N GLU A 198 -9.69 21.09 23.90
CA GLU A 198 -10.75 21.85 23.22
C GLU A 198 -10.53 21.90 21.70
N LEU A 199 -9.32 22.23 21.26
CA LEU A 199 -8.96 22.27 19.84
C LEU A 199 -9.10 20.90 19.18
N SER A 200 -8.66 19.84 19.87
CA SER A 200 -8.77 18.45 19.38
C SER A 200 -10.23 18.00 19.26
N GLN A 201 -11.07 18.36 20.23
CA GLN A 201 -12.50 18.07 20.18
C GLN A 201 -13.20 18.82 19.05
N ALA A 202 -12.85 20.10 18.82
CA ALA A 202 -13.37 20.88 17.71
C ALA A 202 -12.99 20.25 16.36
N ALA A 203 -11.74 19.80 16.21
CA ALA A 203 -11.27 19.12 15.01
C ALA A 203 -12.02 17.79 14.75
N ILE A 204 -12.32 17.02 15.80
CA ILE A 204 -13.12 15.79 15.69
C ILE A 204 -14.57 16.08 15.31
N LYS A 205 -15.18 17.13 15.87
CA LYS A 205 -16.57 17.54 15.53
C LYS A 205 -16.69 17.93 14.05
N GLY A 206 -15.68 18.61 13.49
CA GLY A 206 -15.71 19.06 12.09
C GLY A 206 -15.41 17.98 11.05
N ALA A 207 -14.58 16.98 11.36
CA ALA A 207 -14.11 15.98 10.38
C ALA A 207 -14.63 14.55 10.62
N GLY A 208 -15.27 14.29 11.76
CA GLY A 208 -15.59 12.95 12.24
C GLY A 208 -14.42 12.33 13.00
N ARG A 209 -14.71 11.28 13.80
CA ARG A 209 -13.75 10.68 14.75
C ARG A 209 -12.45 10.23 14.08
N THR A 210 -12.53 9.39 13.06
CA THR A 210 -11.34 8.78 12.44
C THR A 210 -10.48 9.82 11.72
N ALA A 211 -11.09 10.65 10.88
CA ALA A 211 -10.36 11.67 10.13
C ALA A 211 -9.85 12.81 11.02
N GLY A 212 -10.59 13.16 12.08
CA GLY A 212 -10.17 14.12 13.09
C GLY A 212 -8.93 13.65 13.84
N LEU A 213 -8.92 12.42 14.34
CA LEU A 213 -7.74 11.83 15.03
C LEU A 213 -6.52 11.77 14.10
N GLN A 214 -6.72 11.47 12.82
CA GLN A 214 -5.65 11.50 11.81
C GLN A 214 -5.06 12.89 11.63
N ARG A 215 -5.92 13.91 11.44
CA ARG A 215 -5.49 15.30 11.31
C ARG A 215 -4.73 15.79 12.55
N ILE A 216 -5.21 15.42 13.74
CA ILE A 216 -4.54 15.78 15.00
C ILE A 216 -3.17 15.12 15.08
N ALA A 217 -3.04 13.82 14.81
CA ALA A 217 -1.72 13.18 14.83
C ALA A 217 -0.75 13.79 13.83
N ILE A 218 -1.19 14.07 12.60
CA ILE A 218 -0.34 14.73 11.59
C ILE A 218 0.10 16.10 12.11
N ALA A 219 -0.84 16.91 12.62
CA ALA A 219 -0.53 18.21 13.20
C ALA A 219 0.48 18.10 14.35
N LEU A 220 0.31 17.13 15.26
CA LEU A 220 1.24 16.91 16.37
C LEU A 220 2.62 16.49 15.90
N THR A 221 2.72 15.57 14.93
CA THR A 221 4.03 15.16 14.36
C THR A 221 4.73 16.30 13.62
N GLN A 222 3.96 17.25 13.08
CA GLN A 222 4.50 18.41 12.37
C GLN A 222 4.91 19.56 13.30
N THR A 223 4.52 19.53 14.58
CA THR A 223 4.92 20.57 15.52
C THR A 223 6.38 20.42 15.95
N GLN A 224 7.08 21.56 16.06
CA GLN A 224 8.48 21.64 16.50
C GLN A 224 8.71 21.30 17.99
N ARG A 225 7.71 20.73 18.70
CA ARG A 225 7.84 20.34 20.11
C ARG A 225 8.68 19.08 20.36
N PHE A 226 9.33 18.56 19.32
CA PHE A 226 10.27 17.45 19.37
C PHE A 226 11.71 17.87 19.76
N LEU A 227 11.87 19.00 20.47
CA LEU A 227 13.15 19.32 21.08
C LEU A 227 13.23 18.57 22.41
N PHE A 228 14.04 17.51 22.44
CA PHE A 228 14.34 16.80 23.67
C PHE A 228 14.96 17.78 24.67
N VAL A 229 14.46 17.70 25.90
CA VAL A 229 14.93 18.39 27.11
C VAL A 229 16.46 18.29 27.22
N ASP A 230 17.13 19.43 27.44
CA ASP A 230 18.50 19.52 27.97
C ASP A 230 18.58 19.03 29.41
#